data_AF-A0A7U4TH42-F1
#
_entry.id   AF-A0A7U4TH42-F1
#
_cell.length_a   1.000
_cell.length_b   1.000
_cell.length_c   1.000
_cell.angle_alpha   90.00
_cell.angle_beta   90.00
_cell.angle_gamma   90.00
#
_symmetry.space_group_name_H-M   'P 1'
#
loop_
_entity.id
_entity.type
_entity.pdbx_description
1 polymer ?
#
loop_
_entity_poly.entity_id
_entity_poly.type
_entity_poly.pdbx_seq_one_letter_code
_entity_poly.pdbx_strand_id
1 'polypeptide(L)'
;MPKEGKAVFIGDTHGDFEATEKVFQFYFKPGYTLVFLGDYVDRGKHSRENIEFLLQKKLEAPKQVFLLMGNHEGYPILPFSPADFWESLSPEEREVFSEICRLLPFMAVTGNGLIAVHGVPPDIKGLEEVNEIPLGSEFWQQATWGDFTERSGEFLGGIWGRPLFGKDYFKRIMEQLKSNILIRAHQPHIEPIIFEKHCLTLITSHAYKPVRNIAIVDLEKPVIKTIDDLEVLEI
;
A
#
# COMPACT_ATOMS: atom_id res chain seq x y z
N MET A 1 -6.49 12.69 -1.69
CA MET A 1 -6.53 12.74 -0.21
C MET A 1 -7.15 14.05 0.26
N PRO A 2 -7.68 14.15 1.50
CA PRO A 2 -8.03 15.43 2.10
C PRO A 2 -6.81 16.35 2.22
N LYS A 3 -7.05 17.67 2.38
CA LYS A 3 -6.01 18.70 2.49
C LYS A 3 -5.60 19.04 3.92
N GLU A 4 -6.42 18.67 4.90
CA GLU A 4 -6.28 19.08 6.30
C GLU A 4 -6.36 17.86 7.22
N GLY A 5 -5.83 18.01 8.44
CA GLY A 5 -5.77 16.97 9.45
C GLY A 5 -4.57 16.04 9.27
N LYS A 6 -4.69 14.82 9.81
CA LYS A 6 -3.64 13.81 9.77
C LYS A 6 -4.05 12.63 8.91
N ALA A 7 -3.10 12.04 8.20
CA ALA A 7 -3.27 10.74 7.55
C ALA A 7 -2.43 9.69 8.26
N VAL A 8 -3.03 8.54 8.56
CA VAL A 8 -2.34 7.35 9.07
C VAL A 8 -2.25 6.37 7.92
N PHE A 9 -1.02 5.98 7.57
CA PHE A 9 -0.72 4.98 6.55
C PHE A 9 -0.44 3.64 7.20
N ILE A 10 -1.04 2.59 6.65
CA ILE A 10 -1.04 1.23 7.18
C ILE A 10 -0.56 0.30 6.06
N GLY A 11 0.49 -0.47 6.34
CA GLY A 11 1.05 -1.44 5.39
C GLY A 11 0.24 -2.73 5.29
N ASP A 12 0.91 -3.81 4.88
CA ASP A 12 0.30 -5.14 4.78
C ASP A 12 -0.32 -5.53 6.12
N THR A 13 -1.59 -5.98 6.10
CA THR A 13 -2.27 -6.49 7.29
C THR A 13 -2.40 -8.00 7.25
N HIS A 14 -2.57 -8.60 6.06
CA HIS A 14 -2.53 -10.05 5.84
C HIS A 14 -3.37 -10.86 6.84
N GLY A 15 -4.62 -10.46 7.04
CA GLY A 15 -5.50 -11.13 7.99
C GLY A 15 -5.03 -11.09 9.45
N ASP A 16 -4.13 -10.18 9.82
CA ASP A 16 -3.83 -9.83 11.20
C ASP A 16 -4.89 -8.84 11.70
N PHE A 17 -6.08 -9.37 12.00
CA PHE A 17 -7.24 -8.56 12.32
C PHE A 17 -7.05 -7.70 13.59
N GLU A 18 -6.27 -8.21 14.57
CA GLU A 18 -5.94 -7.46 15.78
C GLU A 18 -5.18 -6.16 15.47
N ALA A 19 -4.29 -6.18 14.45
CA ALA A 19 -3.61 -4.98 13.99
C ALA A 19 -4.60 -3.94 13.45
N THR A 20 -5.53 -4.40 12.62
CA THR A 20 -6.60 -3.56 12.05
C THR A 20 -7.49 -2.98 13.15
N GLU A 21 -7.93 -3.78 14.12
CA GLU A 21 -8.73 -3.31 15.25
C GLU A 21 -8.02 -2.21 16.04
N LYS A 22 -6.73 -2.41 16.36
CA LYS A 22 -5.91 -1.40 17.05
C LYS A 22 -5.85 -0.09 16.27
N VAL A 23 -5.59 -0.15 14.95
CA VAL A 23 -5.58 1.05 14.10
C VAL A 23 -6.91 1.81 14.22
N PHE A 24 -8.03 1.11 14.07
CA PHE A 24 -9.34 1.75 14.17
C PHE A 24 -9.64 2.27 15.57
N GLN A 25 -9.28 1.55 16.63
CA GLN A 25 -9.47 1.97 18.01
C GLN A 25 -8.78 3.31 18.31
N PHE A 26 -7.54 3.50 17.83
CA PHE A 26 -6.75 4.69 18.17
C PHE A 26 -6.89 5.85 17.17
N TYR A 27 -7.13 5.56 15.89
CA TYR A 27 -7.02 6.54 14.81
C TYR A 27 -8.31 6.77 14.03
N PHE A 28 -9.38 5.99 14.22
CA PHE A 28 -10.67 6.27 13.59
C PHE A 28 -11.44 7.34 14.38
N LYS A 29 -11.01 8.59 14.26
CA LYS A 29 -11.55 9.76 14.98
C LYS A 29 -11.51 11.03 14.11
N PRO A 30 -12.29 12.09 14.44
CA PRO A 30 -12.33 13.32 13.65
C PRO A 30 -10.93 13.90 13.40
N GLY A 31 -10.69 14.36 12.16
CA GLY A 31 -9.40 14.92 11.74
C GLY A 31 -8.34 13.90 11.35
N TYR A 32 -8.62 12.59 11.44
CA TYR A 32 -7.71 11.52 11.01
C TYR A 32 -8.27 10.77 9.81
N THR A 33 -7.43 10.56 8.81
CA THR A 33 -7.72 9.75 7.62
C THR A 33 -6.90 8.47 7.68
N LEU A 34 -7.49 7.31 7.42
CA LEU A 34 -6.81 6.02 7.38
C LEU A 34 -6.57 5.61 5.92
N VAL A 35 -5.34 5.26 5.57
CA VAL A 35 -4.93 4.81 4.24
C VAL A 35 -4.25 3.46 4.37
N PHE A 36 -4.94 2.41 3.97
CA PHE A 36 -4.37 1.08 3.90
C PHE A 36 -3.77 0.83 2.52
N LEU A 37 -2.55 0.29 2.49
CA LEU A 37 -1.73 0.22 1.28
C LEU A 37 -1.99 -1.02 0.41
N GLY A 38 -2.73 -2.01 0.93
CA GLY A 38 -3.01 -3.27 0.25
C GLY A 38 -2.71 -4.47 1.12
N ASP A 39 -2.85 -5.67 0.55
CA ASP A 39 -2.59 -6.96 1.16
C ASP A 39 -3.34 -7.14 2.48
N TYR A 40 -4.68 -7.18 2.35
CA TYR A 40 -5.62 -7.38 3.45
C TYR A 40 -5.80 -8.85 3.79
N VAL A 41 -5.63 -9.71 2.78
CA VAL A 41 -5.93 -11.13 2.84
C VAL A 41 -4.66 -12.00 2.73
N ASP A 42 -4.84 -13.30 2.87
CA ASP A 42 -3.81 -14.35 2.93
C ASP A 42 -2.80 -14.21 4.08
N ARG A 43 -1.96 -15.25 4.24
CA ARG A 43 -0.88 -15.43 5.23
C ARG A 43 -1.35 -15.54 6.68
N GLY A 44 -2.18 -14.62 7.16
CA GLY A 44 -2.78 -14.66 8.48
C GLY A 44 -4.09 -15.45 8.50
N LYS A 45 -4.59 -15.70 9.71
CA LYS A 45 -5.74 -16.58 9.96
C LYS A 45 -7.10 -15.91 9.79
N HIS A 46 -7.15 -14.57 9.89
CA HIS A 46 -8.39 -13.81 9.93
C HIS A 46 -8.60 -12.97 8.66
N SER A 47 -8.14 -13.45 7.50
CA SER A 47 -8.23 -12.71 6.23
C SER A 47 -9.65 -12.28 5.89
N ARG A 48 -10.64 -13.17 6.04
CA ARG A 48 -12.05 -12.88 5.76
C ARG A 48 -12.60 -11.79 6.67
N GLU A 49 -12.42 -11.95 7.98
CA GLU A 49 -12.83 -10.98 8.99
C GLU A 49 -12.21 -9.61 8.74
N ASN A 50 -10.92 -9.59 8.40
CA ASN A 50 -10.18 -8.37 8.11
C ASN A 50 -10.71 -7.62 6.88
N ILE A 51 -10.87 -8.30 5.73
CA ILE A 51 -11.35 -7.65 4.50
C ILE A 51 -12.81 -7.20 4.64
N GLU A 52 -13.69 -8.02 5.22
CA GLU A 52 -15.10 -7.67 5.42
C GLU A 52 -15.24 -6.44 6.34
N PHE A 53 -14.47 -6.38 7.43
CA PHE A 53 -14.44 -5.22 8.32
C PHE A 53 -13.93 -3.95 7.63
N LEU A 54 -12.84 -4.04 6.86
CA LEU A 54 -12.29 -2.90 6.13
C LEU A 54 -13.28 -2.36 5.09
N LEU A 55 -13.95 -3.25 4.35
CA LEU A 55 -14.98 -2.88 3.39
C LEU A 55 -16.18 -2.22 4.06
N GLN A 56 -16.64 -2.75 5.20
CA GLN A 56 -17.69 -2.11 6.00
C GLN A 56 -17.28 -0.70 6.42
N LYS A 57 -16.07 -0.52 6.96
CA LYS A 57 -15.56 0.79 7.38
C LYS A 57 -15.40 1.76 6.22
N LYS A 58 -15.01 1.27 5.04
CA LYS A 58 -14.98 2.07 3.81
C LYS A 58 -16.37 2.58 3.43
N LEU A 59 -17.41 1.76 3.57
CA LEU A 59 -18.79 2.16 3.31
C LEU A 59 -19.33 3.15 4.36
N GLU A 60 -18.98 2.94 5.64
CA GLU A 60 -19.39 3.81 6.75
C GLU A 60 -18.75 5.20 6.65
N ALA A 61 -17.47 5.29 6.27
CA ALA A 61 -16.71 6.53 6.25
C ALA A 61 -15.85 6.67 4.98
N PRO A 62 -16.47 6.81 3.79
CA PRO A 62 -15.78 6.75 2.50
C PRO A 62 -14.77 7.87 2.26
N LYS A 63 -14.89 8.98 2.99
CA LYS A 63 -13.95 10.12 2.95
C LYS A 63 -12.83 10.03 3.98
N GLN A 64 -12.89 9.06 4.90
CA GLN A 64 -11.95 8.88 5.99
C GLN A 64 -11.13 7.60 5.83
N VAL A 65 -11.70 6.55 5.25
CA VAL A 65 -11.02 5.26 5.04
C VAL A 65 -10.72 5.11 3.55
N PHE A 66 -9.45 4.87 3.22
CA PHE A 66 -8.97 4.60 1.88
C PHE A 66 -8.29 3.24 1.88
N LEU A 67 -8.64 2.41 0.90
CA LEU A 67 -8.10 1.07 0.71
C LEU A 67 -7.45 1.07 -0.67
N LEU A 68 -6.14 0.84 -0.76
CA LEU A 68 -5.43 0.66 -2.02
C LEU A 68 -5.40 -0.82 -2.42
N MET A 69 -5.03 -1.12 -3.66
CA MET A 69 -4.86 -2.50 -4.12
C MET A 69 -3.46 -3.00 -3.78
N GLY A 70 -3.38 -4.13 -3.05
CA GLY A 70 -2.17 -4.93 -2.97
C GLY A 70 -2.13 -6.05 -4.02
N ASN A 71 -1.01 -6.76 -4.11
CA ASN A 71 -0.92 -7.91 -5.02
C ASN A 71 -1.84 -9.06 -4.61
N HIS A 72 -2.14 -9.20 -3.32
CA HIS A 72 -3.05 -10.22 -2.82
C HIS A 72 -4.51 -9.96 -3.22
N GLU A 73 -4.96 -8.71 -3.27
CA GLU A 73 -6.26 -8.35 -3.87
C GLU A 73 -6.24 -8.46 -5.41
N GLY A 74 -5.04 -8.52 -6.00
CA GLY A 74 -4.79 -8.74 -7.42
C GLY A 74 -4.88 -10.20 -7.89
N TYR A 75 -5.06 -11.17 -6.97
CA TYR A 75 -5.07 -12.60 -7.27
C TYR A 75 -6.03 -13.01 -8.42
N PRO A 76 -7.26 -12.47 -8.53
CA PRO A 76 -8.16 -12.83 -9.64
C PRO A 76 -7.65 -12.44 -11.04
N ILE A 77 -6.66 -11.55 -11.12
CA ILE A 77 -6.04 -11.08 -12.36
C ILE A 77 -4.75 -11.86 -12.63
N LEU A 78 -3.90 -11.99 -11.61
CA LEU A 78 -2.64 -12.74 -11.68
C LEU A 78 -2.57 -13.73 -10.50
N PRO A 79 -3.02 -14.98 -10.69
CA PRO A 79 -2.99 -15.98 -9.65
C PRO A 79 -1.56 -16.35 -9.23
N PHE A 80 -1.37 -16.59 -7.93
CA PHE A 80 -0.11 -17.04 -7.34
C PHE A 80 -0.38 -18.06 -6.24
N SER A 81 0.66 -18.66 -5.66
CA SER A 81 0.50 -19.59 -4.54
C SER A 81 1.60 -19.35 -3.50
N PRO A 82 1.30 -19.47 -2.19
CA PRO A 82 -0.02 -19.76 -1.61
C PRO A 82 -0.95 -18.54 -1.57
N ALA A 83 -2.26 -18.77 -1.68
CA ALA A 83 -3.33 -17.79 -1.61
C ALA A 83 -4.54 -18.34 -0.83
N ASP A 84 -4.30 -18.69 0.44
CA ASP A 84 -5.22 -19.44 1.31
C ASP A 84 -6.63 -18.83 1.40
N PHE A 85 -6.75 -17.50 1.44
CA PHE A 85 -8.05 -16.83 1.47
C PHE A 85 -8.81 -17.15 0.18
N TRP A 86 -8.21 -16.86 -0.97
CA TRP A 86 -8.86 -17.05 -2.27
C TRP A 86 -9.17 -18.51 -2.59
N GLU A 87 -8.30 -19.43 -2.17
CA GLU A 87 -8.48 -20.87 -2.34
C GLU A 87 -9.57 -21.44 -1.40
N SER A 88 -9.88 -20.76 -0.30
CA SER A 88 -10.92 -21.17 0.66
C SER A 88 -12.34 -20.74 0.31
N LEU A 89 -12.51 -19.77 -0.60
CA LEU A 89 -13.81 -19.20 -0.95
C LEU A 89 -14.65 -20.12 -1.84
N SER A 90 -15.98 -20.02 -1.72
CA SER A 90 -16.87 -20.60 -2.74
C SER A 90 -16.70 -19.86 -4.10
N PRO A 91 -17.11 -20.47 -5.22
CA PRO A 91 -17.08 -19.79 -6.52
C PRO A 91 -17.83 -18.45 -6.53
N GLU A 92 -18.99 -18.38 -5.86
CA GLU A 92 -19.82 -17.18 -5.76
C GLU A 92 -19.14 -16.09 -4.92
N GLU A 93 -18.55 -16.47 -3.78
CA GLU A 93 -17.82 -15.53 -2.93
C GLU A 93 -16.58 -14.99 -3.66
N ARG A 94 -15.86 -15.86 -4.36
CA ARG A 94 -14.69 -15.47 -5.15
C ARG A 94 -15.06 -14.46 -6.24
N GLU A 95 -16.19 -14.62 -6.90
CA GLU A 95 -16.68 -13.64 -7.88
C GLU A 95 -16.97 -12.28 -7.23
N VAL A 96 -17.68 -12.28 -6.09
CA VAL A 96 -18.00 -11.05 -5.36
C VAL A 96 -16.74 -10.31 -4.90
N PHE A 97 -15.81 -11.00 -4.22
CA PHE A 97 -14.56 -10.38 -3.77
C PHE A 97 -13.69 -9.93 -4.94
N SER A 98 -13.71 -10.66 -6.06
CA SER A 98 -12.98 -10.27 -7.27
C SER A 98 -13.52 -8.96 -7.85
N GLU A 99 -14.84 -8.80 -7.97
CA GLU A 99 -15.43 -7.55 -8.45
C GLU A 99 -15.12 -6.37 -7.51
N ILE A 100 -15.18 -6.59 -6.20
CA ILE A 100 -14.83 -5.55 -5.21
C ILE A 100 -13.36 -5.15 -5.33
N CYS A 101 -12.45 -6.12 -5.39
CA CYS A 101 -11.01 -5.84 -5.46
C CYS A 101 -10.65 -5.06 -6.73
N ARG A 102 -11.31 -5.33 -7.87
CA ARG A 102 -11.11 -4.58 -9.13
C ARG A 102 -11.39 -3.08 -9.01
N LEU A 103 -12.15 -2.63 -8.01
CA LEU A 103 -12.47 -1.22 -7.78
C LEU A 103 -11.42 -0.49 -6.92
N LEU A 104 -10.46 -1.22 -6.34
CA LEU A 104 -9.47 -0.63 -5.46
C LEU A 104 -8.46 0.24 -6.25
N PRO A 105 -8.22 1.49 -5.85
CA PRO A 105 -7.22 2.35 -6.47
C PRO A 105 -5.78 1.87 -6.18
N PHE A 106 -4.82 2.24 -7.03
CA PHE A 106 -3.42 1.82 -6.88
C PHE A 106 -2.57 2.79 -6.05
N MET A 107 -2.97 4.07 -5.98
CA MET A 107 -2.12 5.12 -5.40
C MET A 107 -2.94 6.14 -4.63
N ALA A 108 -2.39 6.60 -3.50
CA ALA A 108 -2.83 7.78 -2.78
C ALA A 108 -1.82 8.91 -2.97
N VAL A 109 -2.31 10.15 -3.13
CA VAL A 109 -1.48 11.35 -3.31
C VAL A 109 -1.94 12.43 -2.34
N THR A 110 -0.99 13.07 -1.67
CA THR A 110 -1.22 14.25 -0.81
C THR A 110 -0.76 15.54 -1.49
N GLY A 111 -1.31 16.68 -1.06
CA GLY A 111 -0.94 17.98 -1.62
C GLY A 111 0.47 18.46 -1.26
N ASN A 112 1.13 17.79 -0.30
CA ASN A 112 2.43 18.19 0.26
C ASN A 112 3.60 17.32 -0.22
N GLY A 113 3.43 16.63 -1.36
CA GLY A 113 4.51 15.93 -2.07
C GLY A 113 4.76 14.50 -1.62
N LEU A 114 3.78 13.85 -0.98
CA LEU A 114 3.83 12.44 -0.63
C LEU A 114 2.90 11.62 -1.52
N ILE A 115 3.42 10.51 -2.03
CA ILE A 115 2.65 9.47 -2.69
C ILE A 115 2.73 8.18 -1.89
N ALA A 116 1.69 7.35 -2.01
CA ALA A 116 1.68 6.02 -1.44
C ALA A 116 1.11 4.99 -2.41
N VAL A 117 1.77 3.85 -2.51
CA VAL A 117 1.44 2.72 -3.41
C VAL A 117 1.93 1.43 -2.76
N HIS A 118 1.32 0.28 -3.06
CA HIS A 118 1.68 -1.00 -2.43
C HIS A 118 3.13 -1.43 -2.74
N GLY A 119 3.43 -1.55 -4.04
CA GLY A 119 4.72 -1.93 -4.61
C GLY A 119 5.62 -0.71 -4.89
N VAL A 120 5.91 -0.45 -6.17
CA VAL A 120 6.64 0.75 -6.61
C VAL A 120 5.74 1.70 -7.40
N PRO A 121 6.03 3.01 -7.45
CA PRO A 121 5.31 3.92 -8.34
C PRO A 121 5.43 3.42 -9.78
N PRO A 122 4.30 3.28 -10.52
CA PRO A 122 4.34 2.86 -11.90
C PRO A 122 4.99 3.92 -12.79
N ASP A 123 5.64 3.51 -13.87
CA ASP A 123 6.34 4.39 -14.79
C ASP A 123 5.39 5.15 -15.74
N ILE A 124 4.63 6.07 -15.16
CA ILE A 124 3.62 6.90 -15.84
C ILE A 124 4.05 8.35 -15.89
N LYS A 125 3.61 9.12 -16.90
CA LYS A 125 4.12 10.48 -17.14
C LYS A 125 3.66 11.49 -16.08
N GLY A 126 2.50 11.24 -15.49
CA GLY A 126 1.87 12.12 -14.52
C GLY A 126 0.84 11.37 -13.68
N LEU A 127 0.46 11.96 -12.55
CA LEU A 127 -0.45 11.33 -11.58
C LEU A 127 -1.86 11.12 -12.13
N GLU A 128 -2.24 11.88 -13.17
CA GLU A 128 -3.50 11.73 -13.89
C GLU A 128 -3.63 10.36 -14.58
N GLU A 129 -2.52 9.78 -15.04
CA GLU A 129 -2.51 8.50 -15.76
C GLU A 129 -2.74 7.29 -14.83
N VAL A 130 -2.65 7.47 -13.50
CA VAL A 130 -2.87 6.37 -12.53
C VAL A 130 -4.23 5.71 -12.73
N ASN A 131 -5.27 6.50 -13.05
CA ASN A 131 -6.63 5.99 -13.21
C ASN A 131 -6.84 5.26 -14.54
N GLU A 132 -5.88 5.34 -15.46
CA GLU A 132 -5.94 4.72 -16.79
C GLU A 132 -5.16 3.41 -16.84
N ILE A 133 -4.44 3.05 -15.77
CA ILE A 133 -3.65 1.83 -15.68
C ILE A 133 -4.55 0.59 -15.82
N PRO A 134 -4.39 -0.22 -16.88
CA PRO A 134 -5.17 -1.44 -17.04
C PRO A 134 -4.73 -2.50 -16.03
N LEU A 135 -5.69 -3.18 -15.41
CA LEU A 135 -5.43 -4.34 -14.55
C LEU A 135 -4.65 -5.41 -15.34
N GLY A 136 -3.59 -5.96 -14.74
CA GLY A 136 -2.73 -6.97 -15.37
C GLY A 136 -1.63 -6.40 -16.27
N SER A 137 -1.64 -5.09 -16.58
CA SER A 137 -0.58 -4.43 -17.33
C SER A 137 0.75 -4.39 -16.56
N GLU A 138 1.84 -4.04 -17.25
CA GLU A 138 3.15 -3.86 -16.61
C GLU A 138 3.12 -2.78 -15.51
N PHE A 139 2.40 -1.68 -15.72
CA PHE A 139 2.26 -0.61 -14.72
C PHE A 139 1.45 -1.08 -13.50
N TRP A 140 0.42 -1.91 -13.71
CA TRP A 140 -0.29 -2.55 -12.61
C TRP A 140 0.64 -3.50 -11.82
N GLN A 141 1.48 -4.28 -12.51
CA GLN A 141 2.46 -5.15 -11.87
C GLN A 141 3.52 -4.35 -11.12
N GLN A 142 3.97 -3.20 -11.62
CA GLN A 142 4.87 -2.30 -10.88
C GLN A 142 4.21 -1.81 -9.57
N ALA A 143 2.97 -1.34 -9.68
CA ALA A 143 2.22 -0.78 -8.54
C ALA A 143 1.88 -1.81 -7.46
N THR A 144 1.73 -3.09 -7.80
CA THR A 144 1.30 -4.14 -6.87
C THR A 144 2.38 -5.16 -6.51
N TRP A 145 3.31 -5.46 -7.43
CA TRP A 145 4.34 -6.49 -7.25
C TRP A 145 5.77 -5.96 -7.25
N GLY A 146 5.96 -4.66 -7.49
CA GLY A 146 7.29 -4.06 -7.60
C GLY A 146 8.09 -4.11 -6.29
N ASP A 147 9.31 -4.61 -6.39
CA ASP A 147 10.31 -4.60 -5.32
C ASP A 147 11.33 -3.49 -5.54
N PHE A 148 11.84 -2.91 -4.45
CA PHE A 148 13.01 -2.04 -4.47
C PHE A 148 14.27 -2.71 -3.90
N THR A 149 15.41 -2.16 -4.29
CA THR A 149 16.72 -2.38 -3.67
C THR A 149 17.56 -1.10 -3.74
N GLU A 150 18.49 -0.89 -2.79
CA GLU A 150 19.37 0.29 -2.78
C GLU A 150 20.45 0.30 -3.88
N ARG A 151 20.54 -0.76 -4.68
CA ARG A 151 21.48 -0.84 -5.81
C ARG A 151 21.12 0.21 -6.88
N SER A 152 22.14 0.78 -7.51
CA SER A 152 21.96 1.59 -8.72
C SER A 152 21.37 0.77 -9.87
N GLY A 153 20.67 1.45 -10.76
CA GLY A 153 19.95 0.91 -11.91
C GLY A 153 18.47 1.30 -11.94
N GLU A 154 17.90 1.24 -13.14
CA GLU A 154 16.47 1.45 -13.38
C GLU A 154 15.71 0.14 -13.05
N PHE A 155 15.66 -0.77 -14.00
CA PHE A 155 15.11 -2.12 -13.86
C PHE A 155 16.23 -3.14 -13.71
N LEU A 156 16.13 -3.99 -12.67
CA LEU A 156 17.17 -4.93 -12.26
C LEU A 156 16.77 -6.40 -12.49
N GLY A 157 15.75 -6.63 -13.32
CA GLY A 157 15.17 -7.95 -13.59
C GLY A 157 14.03 -8.26 -12.64
N GLY A 158 13.82 -9.53 -12.32
CA GLY A 158 12.78 -9.93 -11.39
C GLY A 158 13.19 -11.12 -10.54
N ILE A 159 12.63 -11.19 -9.33
CA ILE A 159 12.87 -12.28 -8.38
C ILE A 159 11.50 -12.88 -8.05
N TRP A 160 11.33 -14.18 -8.30
CA TRP A 160 10.06 -14.90 -8.04
C TRP A 160 8.84 -14.27 -8.74
N GLY A 161 9.02 -13.77 -9.97
CA GLY A 161 7.95 -13.11 -10.73
C GLY A 161 7.69 -11.65 -10.34
N ARG A 162 8.44 -11.10 -9.38
CA ARG A 162 8.32 -9.70 -8.95
C ARG A 162 9.35 -8.82 -9.65
N PRO A 163 8.96 -7.73 -10.34
CA PRO A 163 9.90 -6.83 -10.98
C PRO A 163 10.69 -6.06 -9.92
N LEU A 164 12.02 -6.02 -10.06
CA LEU A 164 12.94 -5.40 -9.13
C LEU A 164 13.51 -4.10 -9.70
N PHE A 165 13.43 -3.02 -8.93
CA PHE A 165 13.88 -1.69 -9.33
C PHE A 165 14.97 -1.16 -8.39
N GLY A 166 15.88 -0.38 -8.97
CA GLY A 166 16.98 0.23 -8.24
C GLY A 166 16.74 1.71 -7.89
N LYS A 167 17.79 2.31 -7.34
CA LYS A 167 17.82 3.71 -6.91
C LYS A 167 17.61 4.71 -8.05
N ASP A 168 18.04 4.37 -9.27
CA ASP A 168 17.94 5.31 -10.40
C ASP A 168 16.49 5.41 -10.87
N TYR A 169 15.78 4.27 -10.92
CA TYR A 169 14.32 4.26 -11.16
C TYR A 169 13.59 5.10 -10.12
N PHE A 170 13.88 4.88 -8.83
CA PHE A 170 13.25 5.63 -7.75
C PHE A 170 13.46 7.14 -7.93
N LYS A 171 14.70 7.60 -8.16
CA LYS A 171 14.99 9.03 -8.35
C LYS A 171 14.23 9.61 -9.53
N ARG A 172 14.29 8.94 -10.68
CA ARG A 172 13.62 9.38 -11.90
C ARG A 172 12.11 9.45 -11.73
N ILE A 173 11.47 8.39 -11.20
CA ILE A 173 10.01 8.35 -11.11
C ILE A 173 9.48 9.34 -10.07
N MET A 174 10.18 9.53 -8.96
CA MET A 174 9.78 10.53 -7.95
C MET A 174 9.90 11.96 -8.50
N GLU A 175 10.95 12.26 -9.29
CA GLU A 175 11.09 13.53 -10.00
C GLU A 175 9.97 13.72 -11.03
N GLN A 176 9.69 12.70 -11.85
CA GLN A 176 8.64 12.69 -12.86
C GLN A 176 7.25 12.95 -12.25
N LEU A 177 6.95 12.29 -11.13
CA LEU A 177 5.70 12.46 -10.38
C LEU A 177 5.71 13.68 -9.43
N LYS A 178 6.76 14.50 -9.45
CA LYS A 178 6.92 15.72 -8.63
C LYS A 178 6.65 15.47 -7.14
N SER A 179 7.13 14.34 -6.64
CA SER A 179 6.91 13.87 -5.29
C SER A 179 8.25 13.72 -4.56
N ASN A 180 8.25 14.01 -3.27
CA ASN A 180 9.45 13.93 -2.44
C ASN A 180 9.50 12.64 -1.63
N ILE A 181 8.33 12.11 -1.25
CA ILE A 181 8.23 10.96 -0.34
C ILE A 181 7.35 9.88 -0.91
N LEU A 182 7.83 8.65 -0.78
CA LEU A 182 7.06 7.44 -1.03
C LEU A 182 6.82 6.70 0.28
N ILE A 183 5.56 6.40 0.57
CA ILE A 183 5.19 5.34 1.53
C ILE A 183 4.74 4.12 0.73
N ARG A 184 5.30 2.95 1.02
CA ARG A 184 4.92 1.68 0.40
C ARG A 184 4.83 0.54 1.39
N ALA A 185 4.51 -0.66 0.91
CA ALA A 185 4.43 -1.88 1.70
C ALA A 185 5.10 -3.06 0.96
N HIS A 186 4.52 -4.27 1.00
CA HIS A 186 4.88 -5.45 0.19
C HIS A 186 6.22 -6.16 0.50
N GLN A 187 7.27 -5.46 0.94
CA GLN A 187 8.59 -6.05 1.21
C GLN A 187 8.88 -6.17 2.71
N PRO A 188 8.50 -7.26 3.40
CA PRO A 188 8.78 -7.39 4.82
C PRO A 188 10.28 -7.40 5.13
N HIS A 189 11.13 -7.94 4.27
CA HIS A 189 12.55 -8.11 4.62
C HIS A 189 13.48 -6.98 4.14
N ILE A 190 12.94 -5.87 3.61
CA ILE A 190 13.74 -4.69 3.28
C ILE A 190 14.00 -3.85 4.54
N GLU A 191 15.10 -3.09 4.53
CA GLU A 191 15.28 -1.98 5.48
C GLU A 191 14.10 -1.02 5.34
N PRO A 192 13.38 -0.67 6.43
CA PRO A 192 12.15 0.11 6.32
C PRO A 192 12.36 1.48 5.66
N ILE A 193 13.55 2.06 5.79
CA ILE A 193 13.88 3.37 5.24
C ILE A 193 15.03 3.23 4.25
N ILE A 194 14.78 3.57 3.00
CA ILE A 194 15.77 3.50 1.91
C ILE A 194 15.82 4.81 1.12
N PHE A 195 16.80 4.91 0.21
CA PHE A 195 16.94 6.03 -0.72
C PHE A 195 17.05 7.39 -0.01
N GLU A 196 18.00 7.49 0.93
CA GLU A 196 18.32 8.76 1.62
C GLU A 196 17.11 9.32 2.41
N LYS A 197 16.30 8.43 3.00
CA LYS A 197 15.07 8.76 3.74
C LYS A 197 13.93 9.31 2.90
N HIS A 198 13.86 8.92 1.62
CA HIS A 198 12.76 9.31 0.72
C HIS A 198 11.74 8.19 0.48
N CYS A 199 12.00 6.95 0.89
CA CYS A 199 11.06 5.83 0.78
C CYS A 199 10.93 5.07 2.11
N LEU A 200 9.69 4.95 2.59
CA LEU A 200 9.31 4.21 3.80
C LEU A 200 8.51 2.97 3.41
N THR A 201 8.92 1.80 3.89
CA THR A 201 8.18 0.54 3.76
C THR A 201 7.53 0.19 5.09
N LEU A 202 6.19 0.06 5.08
CA LEU A 202 5.38 -0.30 6.23
C LEU A 202 4.91 -1.75 6.15
N ILE A 203 4.91 -2.42 7.30
CA ILE A 203 4.29 -3.73 7.49
C ILE A 203 3.52 -3.63 8.80
N THR A 204 2.20 -3.80 8.74
CA THR A 204 1.31 -3.67 9.91
C THR A 204 0.70 -5.04 10.25
N SER A 205 1.55 -6.06 10.24
CA SER A 205 1.13 -7.45 10.44
C SER A 205 2.20 -8.27 11.13
N HIS A 206 1.75 -9.15 12.04
CA HIS A 206 2.57 -10.19 12.63
C HIS A 206 2.80 -11.41 11.73
N ALA A 207 2.25 -11.41 10.51
CA ALA A 207 2.47 -12.50 9.55
C ALA A 207 3.96 -12.68 9.17
N TYR A 208 4.73 -11.58 9.16
CA TYR A 208 6.14 -11.60 8.75
C TYR A 208 7.12 -11.06 9.80
N LYS A 209 6.70 -10.14 10.66
CA LYS A 209 7.55 -9.47 11.64
C LYS A 209 6.93 -9.53 13.04
N PRO A 210 7.73 -9.48 14.11
CA PRO A 210 7.20 -9.37 15.47
C PRO A 210 6.67 -7.98 15.81
N VAL A 211 6.82 -6.99 14.90
CA VAL A 211 6.44 -5.60 15.10
C VAL A 211 5.49 -5.16 13.98
N ARG A 212 4.53 -4.30 14.32
CA ARG A 212 3.57 -3.69 13.38
C ARG A 212 3.85 -2.20 13.32
N ASN A 213 4.17 -1.70 12.13
CA ASN A 213 4.50 -0.28 11.95
C ASN A 213 3.43 0.45 11.17
N ILE A 214 3.17 1.70 11.55
CA ILE A 214 2.34 2.67 10.83
C ILE A 214 3.10 3.98 10.67
N ALA A 215 2.63 4.86 9.79
CA ALA A 215 3.15 6.23 9.68
C ALA A 215 2.01 7.25 9.79
N ILE A 216 2.22 8.30 10.58
CA ILE A 216 1.31 9.44 10.69
C ILE A 216 1.94 10.63 9.98
N VAL A 217 1.13 11.24 9.12
CA VAL A 217 1.48 12.38 8.29
C VAL A 217 0.57 13.55 8.62
N ASP A 218 1.15 14.71 8.89
CA ASP A 218 0.43 15.98 8.96
C ASP A 218 0.17 16.48 7.53
N LEU A 219 -1.11 16.55 7.13
CA LEU A 219 -1.51 16.99 5.79
C LEU A 219 -1.46 18.52 5.64
N GLU A 220 -1.48 19.26 6.75
CA GLU A 220 -1.42 20.73 6.75
C GLU A 220 0.01 21.24 6.60
N LYS A 221 1.01 20.37 6.81
CA LYS A 221 2.41 20.71 6.54
C LYS A 221 2.59 21.07 5.06
N PRO A 222 3.19 22.24 4.73
CA PRO A 222 3.27 22.71 3.34
C PRO A 222 3.99 21.74 2.39
N VAL A 223 5.09 21.15 2.86
CA VAL A 223 5.90 20.19 2.10
C VAL A 223 6.50 19.17 3.07
N ILE A 224 6.42 17.90 2.69
CA ILE A 224 7.14 16.80 3.34
C ILE A 224 8.40 16.56 2.51
N LYS A 225 9.58 16.62 3.16
CA LYS A 225 10.87 16.54 2.48
C LYS A 225 11.52 15.18 2.65
N THR A 226 11.47 14.62 3.86
CA THR A 226 12.12 13.34 4.21
C THR A 226 11.27 12.57 5.22
N ILE A 227 11.64 11.33 5.51
CA ILE A 227 10.93 10.52 6.51
C ILE A 227 10.99 11.09 7.92
N ASP A 228 11.98 11.94 8.21
CA ASP A 228 12.07 12.64 9.50
C ASP A 228 10.91 13.63 9.73
N ASP A 229 10.14 13.96 8.69
CA ASP A 229 8.94 14.78 8.77
C ASP A 229 7.67 14.00 9.15
N LEU A 230 7.77 12.67 9.27
CA LEU A 230 6.67 11.76 9.61
C LEU A 230 6.84 11.23 11.04
N GLU A 231 5.73 10.83 11.65
CA GLU A 231 5.74 10.07 12.91
C GLU A 231 5.56 8.58 12.59
N VAL A 232 6.63 7.79 12.70
CA VAL A 232 6.60 6.34 12.49
C VAL A 232 6.48 5.64 13.83
N LEU A 233 5.45 4.81 14.00
CA LEU A 233 5.08 4.20 15.28
C LEU A 233 4.96 2.69 15.16
N GLU A 234 5.23 2.01 16.27
CA GLU A 234 4.92 0.58 16.48
C GLU A 234 3.60 0.47 17.27
N ILE A 235 2.72 -0.49 16.91
CA ILE A 235 1.36 -0.66 17.51
C ILE A 235 1.01 -2.10 17.90
#